data_AF-A0A430UZS3-F1
#
_entry.id   AF-A0A430UZS3-F1
#
_cell.length_a   1.000
_cell.length_b   1.000
_cell.length_c   1.000
_cell.angle_alpha   90.00
_cell.angle_beta   90.00
_cell.angle_gamma   90.00
#
_symmetry.space_group_name_H-M   'P 1'
#
loop_
_entity.id
_entity.type
_entity.pdbx_description
1 polymer ?
#
loop_
_entity_poly.entity_id
_entity_poly.type
_entity_poly.pdbx_seq_one_letter_code
_entity_poly.pdbx_strand_id
1 'polypeptide(L)'
;MLSRIIAAFCIIDDALQALGYKDDPQAKTPASAILTLAILAAMELGGKHNKALALAKDLRLFTYVPSPSRFNRRLHALYPFFLPLRKIAPSGLTHLLAQAWKNLHQAQAYALDTFPLPAC
;
A
#
# COMPACT_ATOMS: atom_id res chain seq x y z
N MET A 1 -15.92 1.31 2.07
CA MET A 1 -14.54 1.60 2.50
C MET A 1 -13.83 0.35 3.02
N LEU A 2 -14.32 -0.31 4.07
CA LEU A 2 -13.70 -1.51 4.65
C LEU A 2 -13.52 -2.66 3.62
N SER A 3 -14.53 -2.97 2.81
CA SER A 3 -14.45 -4.02 1.78
C SER A 3 -13.38 -3.74 0.72
N ARG A 4 -13.08 -2.47 0.42
CA ARG A 4 -11.99 -2.09 -0.50
C ARG A 4 -10.62 -2.34 0.12
N ILE A 5 -10.47 -2.07 1.42
CA ILE A 5 -9.23 -2.33 2.17
C ILE A 5 -8.98 -3.84 2.27
N ILE A 6 -10.02 -4.63 2.55
CA ILE A 6 -9.91 -6.09 2.59
C ILE A 6 -9.54 -6.64 1.21
N ALA A 7 -10.22 -6.19 0.15
CA ALA A 7 -9.90 -6.61 -1.22
C ALA A 7 -8.46 -6.23 -1.60
N ALA A 8 -8.01 -5.01 -1.29
CA ALA A 8 -6.64 -4.58 -1.53
C ALA A 8 -5.64 -5.46 -0.76
N PHE A 9 -5.92 -5.76 0.51
CA PHE A 9 -5.08 -6.65 1.31
C PHE A 9 -4.96 -8.04 0.67
N CYS A 10 -6.06 -8.67 0.28
CA CYS A 10 -6.03 -9.99 -0.37
C CYS A 10 -5.22 -9.98 -1.67
N ILE A 11 -5.46 -8.98 -2.55
CA ILE A 11 -4.73 -8.86 -3.82
C ILE A 11 -3.22 -8.71 -3.59
N ILE A 12 -2.83 -7.90 -2.60
CA ILE A 12 -1.42 -7.68 -2.27
C ILE A 12 -0.80 -8.92 -1.65
N ASP A 13 -1.54 -9.62 -0.79
CA ASP A 13 -1.06 -10.84 -0.14
C ASP A 13 -0.81 -11.94 -1.17
N ASP A 14 -1.76 -12.17 -2.08
CA ASP A 14 -1.62 -13.11 -3.20
C ASP A 14 -0.45 -12.73 -4.11
N ALA A 15 -0.28 -11.43 -4.41
CA ALA A 15 0.83 -10.95 -5.22
C ALA A 15 2.19 -11.18 -4.54
N LEU A 16 2.29 -10.97 -3.22
CA LEU A 16 3.52 -11.25 -2.47
C LEU A 16 3.83 -12.74 -2.41
N GLN A 17 2.81 -13.58 -2.23
CA GLN A 17 2.96 -15.03 -2.25
C GLN A 17 3.41 -15.53 -3.64
N ALA A 18 2.82 -15.02 -4.72
CA ALA A 18 3.21 -15.34 -6.10
C ALA A 18 4.66 -14.92 -6.42
N LEU A 19 5.13 -13.83 -5.80
CA LEU A 19 6.52 -13.38 -5.90
C LEU A 19 7.49 -14.15 -4.99
N GLY A 20 6.99 -15.09 -4.18
CA GLY A 20 7.81 -15.83 -3.22
C GLY A 20 8.35 -14.98 -2.07
N TYR A 21 7.74 -13.81 -1.81
CA TYR A 21 8.13 -12.97 -0.69
C TYR A 21 7.80 -13.67 0.64
N LYS A 22 8.81 -13.87 1.47
CA LYS A 22 8.64 -14.39 2.83
C LYS A 22 8.83 -13.28 3.83
N ASP A 23 7.81 -13.06 4.65
CA ASP A 23 7.91 -12.17 5.79
C ASP A 23 8.97 -12.66 6.78
N ASP A 24 9.58 -11.70 7.48
CA ASP A 24 10.46 -12.00 8.61
C ASP A 24 9.66 -12.73 9.71
N PRO A 25 10.12 -13.88 10.22
CA PRO A 25 9.45 -14.62 11.29
C PRO A 25 9.19 -13.81 12.57
N GLN A 26 9.97 -12.74 12.80
CA GLN A 26 9.82 -11.85 13.94
C GLN A 26 8.85 -10.69 13.68
N ALA A 27 8.36 -10.54 12.44
CA ALA A 27 7.42 -9.49 12.09
C ALA A 27 6.01 -9.79 12.61
N LYS A 28 5.53 -8.95 13.54
CA LYS A 28 4.16 -9.03 14.08
C LYS A 28 3.05 -8.57 13.12
N THR A 29 3.42 -7.91 12.04
CA THR A 29 2.50 -7.41 11.02
C THR A 29 3.00 -7.95 9.68
N PRO A 30 2.18 -8.52 8.81
CA PRO A 30 2.68 -9.02 7.52
C PRO A 30 3.04 -7.86 6.57
N ALA A 31 3.89 -8.11 5.58
CA ALA A 31 4.26 -7.13 4.56
C ALA A 31 3.06 -6.67 3.74
N SER A 32 2.09 -7.56 3.48
CA SER A 32 0.82 -7.25 2.84
C SER A 32 0.05 -6.15 3.57
N ALA A 33 0.02 -6.20 4.90
CA ALA A 33 -0.60 -5.15 5.72
C ALA A 33 0.15 -3.82 5.64
N ILE A 34 1.50 -3.84 5.64
CA ILE A 34 2.30 -2.61 5.49
C ILE A 34 2.02 -1.92 4.16
N LEU A 35 1.96 -2.69 3.07
CA LEU A 35 1.66 -2.17 1.73
C LEU A 35 0.22 -1.68 1.61
N THR A 36 -0.74 -2.42 2.18
CA THR A 36 -2.15 -2.01 2.21
C THR A 36 -2.32 -0.66 2.90
N LEU A 37 -1.62 -0.43 4.01
CA LEU A 37 -1.64 0.85 4.74
C LEU A 37 -0.97 1.98 3.96
N ALA A 38 0.12 1.71 3.26
CA ALA A 38 0.78 2.69 2.38
C ALA A 38 -0.15 3.12 1.24
N ILE A 39 -0.83 2.14 0.62
CA ILE A 39 -1.83 2.36 -0.43
C ILE A 39 -3.02 3.17 0.09
N LEU A 40 -3.58 2.77 1.24
CA LEU A 40 -4.68 3.49 1.88
C LEU A 40 -4.30 4.94 2.17
N ALA A 41 -3.06 5.17 2.63
CA ALA A 41 -2.56 6.52 2.86
C ALA A 41 -2.51 7.33 1.56
N ALA A 42 -1.99 6.74 0.48
CA ALA A 42 -1.87 7.40 -0.82
C ALA A 42 -3.25 7.74 -1.44
N MET A 43 -4.21 6.82 -1.35
CA MET A 43 -5.54 6.99 -1.96
C MET A 43 -6.45 7.94 -1.17
N GLU A 44 -6.58 7.72 0.13
CA GLU A 44 -7.68 8.30 0.92
C GLU A 44 -7.19 9.41 1.87
N LEU A 45 -5.87 9.53 2.09
CA LEU A 45 -5.30 10.40 3.11
C LEU A 45 -4.18 11.32 2.58
N GLY A 46 -4.05 11.46 1.25
CA GLY A 46 -3.08 12.33 0.60
C GLY A 46 -1.62 11.97 0.92
N GLY A 47 -1.32 10.68 1.06
CA GLY A 47 0.01 10.16 1.39
C GLY A 47 0.37 10.22 2.89
N LYS A 48 -0.54 10.65 3.77
CA LYS A 48 -0.26 10.81 5.21
C LYS A 48 -0.29 9.46 5.93
N HIS A 49 0.83 8.73 5.94
CA HIS A 49 0.97 7.41 6.59
C HIS A 49 0.55 7.41 8.08
N ASN A 50 0.83 8.49 8.83
CA ASN A 50 0.43 8.59 10.23
C ASN A 50 -1.09 8.55 10.42
N LYS A 51 -1.84 9.17 9.51
CA LYS A 51 -3.31 9.12 9.53
C LYS A 51 -3.82 7.73 9.19
N ALA A 52 -3.16 7.03 8.26
CA ALA A 52 -3.53 5.66 7.91
C ALA A 52 -3.31 4.69 9.09
N LEU A 53 -2.21 4.87 9.82
CA LEU A 53 -1.91 4.10 11.03
C LEU A 53 -2.90 4.39 12.16
N ALA A 54 -3.31 5.64 12.34
CA ALA A 54 -4.34 6.00 13.32
C ALA A 54 -5.69 5.35 12.96
N LEU A 55 -6.11 5.51 11.71
CA LEU A 55 -7.34 4.91 11.19
C LEU A 55 -7.34 3.38 11.33
N ALA A 56 -6.20 2.73 11.07
CA ALA A 56 -6.07 1.28 11.21
C ALA A 56 -6.20 0.80 12.67
N LYS A 57 -5.77 1.62 13.64
CA LYS A 57 -5.98 1.36 15.07
C LYS A 57 -7.44 1.55 15.46
N ASP A 58 -8.06 2.63 15.01
CA ASP A 58 -9.44 2.97 15.32
C ASP A 58 -10.41 1.90 14.79
N LEU A 59 -10.17 1.45 13.55
CA LEU A 59 -10.94 0.39 12.90
C LEU A 59 -10.52 -1.03 13.29
N ARG A 60 -9.49 -1.18 14.14
CA ARG A 60 -8.90 -2.47 14.56
C ARG A 60 -8.63 -3.41 13.38
N LEU A 61 -8.10 -2.87 12.28
CA LEU A 61 -7.87 -3.62 11.03
C LEU A 61 -6.85 -4.74 11.18
N PHE A 62 -5.88 -4.56 12.07
CA PHE A 62 -4.81 -5.52 12.33
C PHE A 62 -4.60 -5.70 13.83
N THR A 63 -4.26 -6.92 14.24
CA THR A 63 -3.95 -7.26 15.64
C THR A 63 -2.81 -6.42 16.22
N TYR A 64 -1.83 -6.08 15.37
CA TYR A 64 -0.73 -5.20 15.75
C TYR A 64 -0.46 -4.17 14.66
N VAL A 65 -0.64 -2.89 15.01
CA VAL A 65 -0.29 -1.75 14.16
C VAL A 65 1.08 -1.22 14.58
N PRO A 66 2.09 -1.20 13.68
CA PRO A 66 3.43 -0.71 14.02
C PRO A 66 3.45 0.78 14.34
N SER A 67 4.45 1.21 15.11
CA SER A 67 4.72 2.65 15.29
C SER A 67 5.15 3.29 13.96
N PRO A 68 4.96 4.60 13.77
CA PRO A 68 5.34 5.29 12.52
C PRO A 68 6.77 5.03 12.07
N SER A 69 7.73 5.06 13.01
CA SER A 69 9.14 4.76 12.71
C SER A 69 9.33 3.32 12.22
N ARG A 70 8.71 2.35 12.90
CA ARG A 70 8.79 0.93 12.50
C ARG A 70 8.11 0.69 11.15
N PHE A 71 6.97 1.34 10.92
CA PHE A 71 6.25 1.30 9.65
C PHE A 71 7.14 1.81 8.51
N ASN A 72 7.72 3.01 8.65
CA ASN A 72 8.60 3.58 7.63
C ASN A 72 9.81 2.69 7.35
N ARG A 73 10.50 2.19 8.39
CA ARG A 73 11.64 1.28 8.21
C ARG A 73 11.25 0.02 7.42
N ARG A 74 10.09 -0.56 7.71
CA ARG A 74 9.60 -1.74 6.98
C ARG A 74 9.16 -1.42 5.56
N LEU A 75 8.49 -0.30 5.34
CA LEU A 75 8.13 0.16 4.01
C LEU A 75 9.38 0.38 3.14
N HIS A 76 10.43 0.97 3.72
CA HIS A 76 11.72 1.12 3.05
C HIS A 76 12.43 -0.21 2.80
N ALA A 77 12.34 -1.19 3.71
CA ALA A 77 12.90 -2.53 3.50
C ALA A 77 12.18 -3.32 2.40
N LEU A 78 10.90 -3.02 2.14
CA LEU A 78 10.14 -3.58 1.03
C LEU A 78 10.47 -2.91 -0.31
N TYR A 79 10.97 -1.67 -0.30
CA TYR A 79 11.30 -0.90 -1.49
C TYR A 79 12.31 -1.59 -2.43
N PRO A 80 13.40 -2.23 -1.94
CA PRO A 80 14.29 -3.07 -2.72
C PRO A 80 13.66 -4.28 -3.39
N PHE A 81 12.50 -4.76 -2.93
CA PHE A 81 11.76 -5.82 -3.63
C PHE A 81 11.02 -5.25 -4.85
N PHE A 82 10.57 -3.99 -4.78
CA PHE A 82 9.92 -3.27 -5.89
C PHE A 82 10.90 -2.55 -6.84
N LEU A 83 12.15 -2.33 -6.43
CA LEU A 83 13.20 -1.70 -7.23
C LEU A 83 13.73 -2.54 -8.42
N PRO A 84 13.99 -3.86 -8.31
CA PRO A 84 14.32 -4.69 -9.47
C PRO A 84 13.11 -4.82 -10.39
N LEU A 85 11.88 -4.77 -9.86
CA LEU A 85 10.67 -4.60 -10.67
C LEU A 85 10.71 -3.30 -11.48
N ARG A 86 11.09 -2.16 -10.89
CA ARG A 86 11.26 -0.88 -11.64
C ARG A 86 12.36 -0.93 -12.72
N LYS A 87 13.41 -1.74 -12.57
CA LYS A 87 14.52 -1.85 -13.55
C LYS A 87 14.36 -2.98 -14.58
N ILE A 88 13.66 -4.07 -14.25
CA ILE A 88 13.55 -5.28 -15.10
C ILE A 88 12.17 -5.37 -15.76
N ALA A 89 11.14 -4.74 -15.20
CA ALA A 89 9.79 -4.76 -15.77
C ALA A 89 9.05 -3.43 -15.51
N PRO A 90 8.93 -2.52 -16.50
CA PRO A 90 7.98 -1.41 -16.39
C PRO A 90 6.51 -1.86 -16.14
N SER A 91 6.24 -3.17 -16.20
CA SER A 91 4.95 -3.81 -16.36
C SER A 91 4.63 -4.95 -15.38
N GLY A 92 5.35 -5.09 -14.26
CA GLY A 92 5.11 -6.22 -13.34
C GLY A 92 4.03 -5.92 -12.30
N LEU A 93 4.46 -5.47 -11.13
CA LEU A 93 3.58 -5.26 -9.98
C LEU A 93 2.88 -3.90 -10.01
N THR A 94 3.51 -2.86 -10.58
CA THR A 94 2.82 -1.60 -10.91
C THR A 94 1.73 -1.81 -11.94
N HIS A 95 1.92 -2.68 -12.93
CA HIS A 95 0.87 -2.99 -13.91
C HIS A 95 -0.20 -3.92 -13.33
N LEU A 96 0.16 -4.95 -12.55
CA LEU A 96 -0.82 -5.80 -11.88
C LEU A 96 -1.67 -5.00 -10.89
N LEU A 97 -1.04 -4.16 -10.06
CA LEU A 97 -1.76 -3.23 -9.20
C LEU A 97 -2.54 -2.22 -10.04
N ALA A 98 -1.99 -1.61 -11.09
CA ALA A 98 -2.72 -0.66 -11.93
C ALA A 98 -3.88 -1.31 -12.71
N GLN A 99 -3.78 -2.57 -13.09
CA GLN A 99 -4.80 -3.33 -13.81
C GLN A 99 -5.89 -3.80 -12.85
N ALA A 100 -5.52 -4.30 -11.67
CA ALA A 100 -6.45 -4.52 -10.56
C ALA A 100 -7.15 -3.20 -10.17
N TRP A 101 -6.43 -2.08 -10.19
CA TRP A 101 -7.00 -0.75 -9.93
C TRP A 101 -7.94 -0.27 -11.03
N LYS A 102 -7.60 -0.47 -12.31
CA LYS A 102 -8.48 -0.14 -13.44
C LYS A 102 -9.82 -0.87 -13.31
N ASN A 103 -9.79 -2.12 -12.86
CA ASN A 103 -10.99 -2.91 -12.62
C ASN A 103 -11.77 -2.45 -11.38
N LEU A 104 -11.10 -1.91 -10.34
CA LEU A 104 -11.75 -1.29 -9.18
C LEU A 104 -12.24 0.15 -9.42
N HIS A 105 -11.70 0.87 -10.41
CA HIS A 105 -11.93 2.30 -10.70
C HIS A 105 -13.07 2.58 -11.68
N GLN A 106 -13.83 1.58 -12.12
CA GLN A 106 -14.94 1.76 -13.07
C GLN A 106 -16.12 2.60 -12.52
N ALA A 107 -16.02 3.17 -11.32
CA ALA A 107 -17.10 3.88 -10.65
C ALA A 107 -16.76 5.24 -10.03
N GLN A 108 -15.59 5.87 -10.31
CA GLN A 108 -15.31 7.21 -9.75
C GLN A 108 -14.69 8.14 -10.80
N ALA A 109 -15.50 9.10 -11.24
CA ALA A 109 -15.05 10.25 -12.03
C ALA A 109 -14.17 11.14 -11.14
N TYR A 110 -12.92 11.35 -11.54
CA TYR A 110 -12.03 12.30 -10.88
C TYR A 110 -11.96 13.58 -11.70
N ALA A 111 -12.39 14.69 -11.11
CA ALA A 111 -12.03 16.02 -11.60
C ALA A 111 -10.61 16.31 -11.11
N LEU A 112 -9.65 16.32 -12.03
CA LEU A 112 -8.29 16.81 -11.77
C LEU A 112 -8.31 18.33 -11.91
N ASP A 113 -8.35 19.04 -10.78
CA ASP A 113 -8.03 20.47 -10.75
C ASP A 113 -6.57 20.63 -10.34
N THR A 114 -5.79 21.31 -11.18
CA THR A 114 -4.34 21.42 -11.03
C THR A 114 -4.06 22.49 -9.98
N PHE A 115 -3.78 22.09 -8.74
CA PHE A 115 -3.31 23.03 -7.72
C PHE A 115 -1.80 23.26 -7.85
N PRO A 116 -1.34 24.49 -8.12
CA PRO A 116 0.08 24.80 -8.09
C PRO A 116 0.56 24.85 -6.65
N LEU A 117 1.60 24.07 -6.32
CA LEU A 117 2.34 24.21 -5.06
C LEU A 117 3.53 25.16 -5.31
N PRO A 118 3.70 26.23 -4.51
CA PRO A 118 4.88 27.06 -4.60
C PRO A 118 6.10 26.26 -4.11
N ALA A 119 7.14 26.24 -4.93
CA ALA A 119 8.44 25.69 -4.57
C ALA A 119 9.15 26.62 -3.58
N CYS A 120 9.64 26.04 -2.48
CA CYS A 120 10.73 26.57 -1.68
C CYS A 120 11.71 25.42 -1.45
#